data_AF-A0A9R1VVM0-F1
#
_entry.id   AF-A0A9R1VVM0-F1
#
_cell.length_a   1.000
_cell.length_b   1.000
_cell.length_c   1.000
_cell.angle_alpha   90.00
_cell.angle_beta   90.00
_cell.angle_gamma   90.00
#
_symmetry.space_group_name_H-M   'P 1'
#
loop_
_entity.id
_entity.type
_entity.pdbx_description
1 polymer ?
#
loop_
_entity_poly.entity_id
_entity_poly.type
_entity_poly.pdbx_seq_one_letter_code
_entity_poly.pdbx_strand_id
1 'polypeptide(L)'
;MLKHANQVVVSGEENRIQENATVRTTRIVVSKGGDGGGPSECDNQYHSDDTPVVALSTGWYKGGDRCHKCITINGNRMSVKAMVVDECDSTMGCDDDHDYQPPCPNNSVDASKAVWKALGVSEDNWGDLDITWTE
;
A
#
# COMPACT_ATOMS: atom_id res chain seq x y z
N MET A 1 -2.81 -19.78 -24.62
CA MET A 1 -3.99 -19.86 -23.73
C MET A 1 -3.94 -18.67 -22.80
N LEU A 2 -4.57 -17.55 -23.16
CA LEU A 2 -4.79 -16.43 -22.24
C LEU A 2 -6.11 -16.68 -21.52
N LYS A 3 -6.09 -16.75 -20.19
CA LYS A 3 -7.32 -16.79 -19.39
C LYS A 3 -7.82 -15.37 -19.19
N HIS A 4 -9.11 -15.20 -19.44
CA HIS A 4 -9.84 -13.95 -19.52
C HIS A 4 -10.10 -13.40 -18.11
N ALA A 5 -9.91 -12.09 -17.92
CA ALA A 5 -10.50 -11.40 -16.79
C ALA A 5 -11.97 -11.13 -17.12
N ASN A 6 -12.88 -11.61 -16.27
CA ASN A 6 -14.32 -11.43 -16.42
C ASN A 6 -14.69 -10.03 -15.90
N GLN A 7 -15.05 -9.12 -16.81
CA GLN A 7 -15.43 -7.75 -16.46
C GLN A 7 -16.89 -7.70 -16.02
N VAL A 8 -17.16 -7.51 -14.73
CA VAL A 8 -18.49 -7.14 -14.24
C VAL A 8 -18.61 -5.62 -14.36
N VAL A 9 -19.32 -5.16 -15.38
CA VAL A 9 -19.71 -3.76 -15.54
C VAL A 9 -20.85 -3.43 -14.57
N VAL A 10 -20.54 -2.69 -13.50
CA VAL A 10 -21.55 -1.99 -12.69
C VAL A 10 -21.66 -0.57 -13.24
N SER A 11 -22.85 -0.22 -13.74
CA SER A 11 -23.14 1.06 -14.36
C SER A 11 -23.03 2.21 -13.37
N GLY A 12 -22.12 3.18 -13.59
CA GLY A 12 -22.31 4.54 -13.06
C GLY A 12 -21.10 5.33 -12.56
N GLU A 13 -19.88 4.78 -12.48
CA GLU A 13 -18.67 5.55 -12.12
C GLU A 13 -17.57 5.29 -13.16
N GLU A 14 -16.83 6.34 -13.51
CA GLU A 14 -15.80 6.34 -14.55
C GLU A 14 -14.83 5.15 -14.42
N ASN A 15 -14.38 4.67 -15.57
CA ASN A 15 -13.56 3.49 -15.86
C ASN A 15 -12.19 3.43 -15.10
N ARG A 16 -12.21 3.47 -13.77
CA ARG A 16 -11.04 3.33 -12.90
C ARG A 16 -10.63 1.86 -12.91
N ILE A 17 -9.41 1.60 -13.37
CA ILE A 17 -8.84 0.24 -13.39
C ILE A 17 -8.76 -0.23 -11.93
N GLN A 18 -9.51 -1.28 -11.61
CA GLN A 18 -9.37 -1.96 -10.33
C GLN A 18 -8.20 -2.92 -10.42
N GLU A 19 -7.20 -2.71 -9.58
CA GLU A 19 -6.02 -3.55 -9.53
C GLU A 19 -6.06 -4.46 -8.31
N ASN A 20 -5.73 -5.74 -8.51
CA ASN A 20 -5.61 -6.70 -7.42
C ASN A 20 -4.27 -6.49 -6.73
N ALA A 21 -4.29 -6.40 -5.40
CA ALA A 21 -3.08 -6.27 -4.61
C ALA A 21 -3.17 -7.13 -3.34
N THR A 22 -2.04 -7.23 -2.67
CA THR A 22 -1.98 -7.65 -1.27
C THR A 22 -1.64 -6.43 -0.44
N VAL A 23 -2.54 -6.04 0.46
CA VAL A 23 -2.19 -5.10 1.53
C VAL A 23 -1.34 -5.86 2.54
N ARG A 24 -0.17 -5.30 2.85
CA ARG A 24 0.79 -5.89 3.79
C ARG A 24 0.92 -5.03 5.03
N THR A 25 1.14 -5.70 6.16
CA THR A 25 1.59 -5.06 7.38
C THR A 25 3.09 -5.00 7.32
N THR A 26 3.59 -4.00 6.64
CA THR A 26 4.99 -3.63 6.64
C THR A 26 5.06 -2.20 7.18
N ARG A 27 6.17 -1.88 7.85
CA ARG A 27 6.24 -0.62 8.60
C ARG A 27 6.35 0.52 7.58
N ILE A 28 5.23 1.17 7.23
CA ILE A 28 5.28 2.53 6.70
C ILE A 28 5.81 3.42 7.82
N VAL A 29 7.14 3.50 7.90
CA VAL A 29 7.93 4.56 8.53
C VAL A 29 7.30 5.14 9.80
N VAL A 30 7.49 4.40 10.91
CA VAL A 30 7.12 4.82 12.26
C VAL A 30 8.22 5.73 12.82
N SER A 31 7.84 6.94 13.23
CA SER A 31 8.56 7.95 14.06
C SER A 31 10.03 7.70 14.42
N LYS A 32 10.86 8.77 14.36
CA LYS A 32 12.25 8.81 14.90
C LYS A 32 12.42 7.96 16.18
N GLY A 33 13.06 6.79 16.06
CA GLY A 33 13.41 5.90 17.17
C GLY A 33 12.72 4.53 17.21
N GLY A 34 11.91 4.15 16.22
CA GLY A 34 11.47 2.76 16.02
C GLY A 34 12.37 1.99 15.03
N ASP A 35 12.20 0.67 14.93
CA ASP A 35 12.79 -0.21 13.90
C ASP A 35 12.15 0.04 12.49
N GLY A 36 12.01 1.30 12.09
CA GLY A 36 11.48 1.70 10.79
C GLY A 36 12.57 2.32 9.92
N GLY A 37 12.40 2.23 8.60
CA GLY A 37 13.30 2.86 7.62
C GLY A 37 13.35 4.39 7.71
N GLY A 38 14.00 5.00 6.71
CA GLY A 38 14.10 6.46 6.56
C GLY A 38 12.74 7.17 6.42
N PRO A 39 12.71 8.51 6.43
CA PRO A 39 11.47 9.26 6.17
C PRO A 39 10.90 8.92 4.78
N SER A 40 9.59 9.09 4.59
CA SER A 40 8.91 8.67 3.36
C SER A 40 9.34 9.46 2.11
N GLU A 41 9.44 8.78 0.98
CA GLU A 41 10.01 9.31 -0.27
C GLU A 41 9.24 10.51 -0.85
N CYS A 42 7.92 10.60 -0.67
CA CYS A 42 7.14 11.69 -1.27
C CYS A 42 7.41 13.06 -0.64
N ASP A 43 7.71 13.13 0.67
CA ASP A 43 7.80 14.39 1.41
C ASP A 43 8.93 14.47 2.44
N ASN A 44 9.74 13.41 2.58
CA ASN A 44 10.81 13.33 3.56
C ASN A 44 10.30 13.57 5.00
N GLN A 45 9.10 13.06 5.30
CA GLN A 45 8.47 13.12 6.62
C GLN A 45 8.18 11.73 7.19
N TYR A 46 8.02 11.66 8.51
CA TYR A 46 7.43 10.51 9.18
C TYR A 46 5.92 10.71 9.29
N HIS A 47 5.14 9.66 9.04
CA HIS A 47 3.68 9.70 9.15
C HIS A 47 3.24 8.93 10.40
N SER A 48 2.14 9.37 11.02
CA SER A 48 1.59 8.68 12.19
C SER A 48 0.86 7.40 11.77
N ASP A 49 0.99 6.34 12.55
CA ASP A 49 0.21 5.10 12.43
C ASP A 49 -1.32 5.34 12.39
N ASP A 50 -1.79 6.45 12.97
CA ASP A 50 -3.20 6.83 13.02
C ASP A 50 -3.67 7.62 11.78
N THR A 51 -2.76 7.91 10.84
CA THR A 51 -3.10 8.55 9.56
C THR A 51 -3.22 7.48 8.48
N PRO A 52 -4.30 7.44 7.67
CA PRO A 52 -4.46 6.45 6.61
C PRO A 52 -3.53 6.78 5.44
N VAL A 53 -2.29 6.28 5.53
CA VAL A 53 -1.27 6.39 4.49
C VAL A 53 -0.81 5.02 4.00
N VAL A 54 -0.26 4.98 2.79
CA VAL A 54 0.25 3.78 2.11
C VAL A 54 1.57 4.02 1.37
N ALA A 55 2.36 2.95 1.23
CA ALA A 55 3.43 2.84 0.25
C ALA A 55 2.99 1.94 -0.91
N LEU A 56 3.41 2.26 -2.14
CA LEU A 56 3.10 1.44 -3.31
C LEU A 56 4.36 0.74 -3.81
N SER A 57 4.23 -0.50 -4.30
CA SER A 57 5.32 -1.17 -5.01
C SER A 57 5.88 -0.30 -6.15
N THR A 58 7.18 -0.38 -6.46
CA THR A 58 7.86 0.51 -7.44
C THR A 58 7.08 0.76 -8.73
N GLY A 59 6.52 -0.29 -9.34
CA GLY A 59 5.71 -0.16 -10.56
C GLY A 59 4.44 0.68 -10.38
N TRP A 60 3.79 0.56 -9.23
CA TRP A 60 2.62 1.36 -8.86
C TRP A 60 2.98 2.71 -8.26
N TYR A 61 4.13 2.86 -7.61
CA TYR A 61 4.63 4.15 -7.20
C TYR A 61 4.90 5.07 -8.39
N LYS A 62 5.39 4.48 -9.50
CA LYS A 62 5.60 5.13 -10.80
C LYS A 62 6.46 6.39 -10.67
N GLY A 63 7.58 6.26 -9.94
CA GLY A 63 8.54 7.35 -9.72
C GLY A 63 7.93 8.58 -9.04
N GLY A 64 6.96 8.37 -8.14
CA GLY A 64 6.32 9.45 -7.39
C GLY A 64 5.14 10.12 -8.08
N ASP A 65 4.73 9.68 -9.27
CA ASP A 65 3.55 10.21 -9.98
C ASP A 65 2.26 10.12 -9.15
N ARG A 66 2.22 9.24 -8.15
CA ARG A 66 1.09 9.04 -7.24
C ARG A 66 1.26 9.70 -5.86
N CYS A 67 2.39 10.36 -5.60
CA CYS A 67 2.61 11.03 -4.32
C CYS A 67 1.47 11.97 -3.95
N HIS A 68 1.02 11.86 -2.70
CA HIS A 68 -0.07 12.63 -2.11
C HIS A 68 -1.44 12.48 -2.79
N LYS A 69 -1.56 11.56 -3.77
CA LYS A 69 -2.86 11.15 -4.29
C LYS A 69 -3.46 10.11 -3.37
N CYS A 70 -4.78 10.15 -3.28
CA CYS A 70 -5.52 9.15 -2.53
C CYS A 70 -5.86 7.97 -3.43
N ILE A 71 -5.72 6.77 -2.89
CA ILE A 71 -6.31 5.56 -3.46
C ILE A 71 -7.45 5.09 -2.56
N THR A 72 -8.40 4.37 -3.14
CA THR A 72 -9.46 3.68 -2.42
C THR A 72 -9.12 2.20 -2.37
N ILE A 73 -8.95 1.66 -1.18
CA ILE A 73 -8.61 0.27 -0.89
C ILE A 73 -9.88 -0.44 -0.47
N ASN A 74 -10.18 -1.58 -1.10
CA ASN A 74 -11.34 -2.42 -0.80
C ASN A 74 -10.85 -3.78 -0.31
N GLY A 75 -11.24 -4.16 0.91
CA GLY A 75 -10.78 -5.38 1.56
C GLY A 75 -11.66 -5.71 2.76
N ASN A 76 -11.78 -6.99 3.12
CA ASN A 76 -12.60 -7.43 4.26
C ASN A 76 -14.04 -6.86 4.27
N ARG A 77 -14.65 -6.70 3.08
CA ARG A 77 -15.99 -6.09 2.86
C ARG A 77 -16.11 -4.62 3.28
N MET A 78 -14.99 -3.96 3.54
CA MET A 78 -14.88 -2.56 3.90
C MET A 78 -14.06 -1.81 2.84
N SER A 79 -14.13 -0.48 2.89
CA SER A 79 -13.36 0.39 2.00
C SER A 79 -12.75 1.54 2.78
N VAL A 80 -11.53 1.94 2.43
CA VAL A 80 -10.83 3.08 3.05
C VAL A 80 -10.10 3.89 1.99
N LYS A 81 -10.12 5.20 2.14
CA LYS A 81 -9.30 6.12 1.36
C LYS A 81 -7.97 6.34 2.09
N ALA A 82 -6.86 6.10 1.41
CA ALA A 82 -5.53 6.28 1.96
C ALA A 82 -4.64 7.09 1.02
N MET A 83 -3.75 7.91 1.59
CA MET A 83 -2.83 8.75 0.82
C MET A 83 -1.53 7.99 0.55
N VAL A 84 -1.06 8.02 -0.70
CA VAL A 84 0.26 7.50 -1.06
C VAL A 84 1.32 8.46 -0.56
N VAL A 85 2.23 7.96 0.26
CA VAL A 85 3.33 8.77 0.84
C VAL A 85 4.70 8.19 0.55
N ASP A 86 4.78 6.94 0.08
CA ASP A 86 6.07 6.26 -0.01
C ASP A 86 6.14 5.23 -1.14
N GLU A 87 7.36 4.79 -1.41
CA GLU A 87 7.67 3.65 -2.25
C GLU A 87 7.97 2.41 -1.40
N CYS A 88 7.41 1.27 -1.78
CA CYS A 88 7.86 -0.04 -1.33
C CYS A 88 8.79 -0.58 -2.42
N ASP A 89 10.11 -0.42 -2.26
CA ASP A 89 11.09 -0.75 -3.30
C ASP A 89 11.03 -2.26 -3.64
N SER A 90 10.60 -2.56 -4.86
CA SER A 90 10.48 -3.93 -5.37
C SER A 90 11.65 -4.36 -6.25
N THR A 91 12.71 -3.55 -6.30
CA THR A 91 13.89 -3.70 -7.15
C THR A 91 15.15 -4.04 -6.36
N MET A 92 15.26 -3.57 -5.11
CA MET A 92 16.42 -3.77 -4.24
C MET A 92 16.01 -4.17 -2.82
N GLY A 93 16.98 -4.67 -2.05
CA GLY A 93 16.80 -5.25 -0.72
C GLY A 93 17.90 -6.24 -0.39
N CYS A 94 17.86 -6.80 0.83
CA CYS A 94 18.88 -7.70 1.38
C CYS A 94 20.26 -7.04 1.52
N ASP A 95 20.30 -5.73 1.78
CA ASP A 95 21.52 -4.95 2.00
C ASP A 95 21.39 -4.06 3.25
N ASP A 96 22.46 -3.33 3.58
CA ASP A 96 22.53 -2.48 4.78
C ASP A 96 21.49 -1.34 4.75
N ASP A 97 21.17 -0.80 3.57
CA ASP A 97 20.25 0.34 3.43
C ASP A 97 18.78 -0.08 3.65
N HIS A 98 18.49 -1.37 3.45
CA HIS A 98 17.15 -1.97 3.62
C HIS A 98 17.04 -2.84 4.88
N ASP A 99 17.90 -2.67 5.89
CA ASP A 99 17.94 -3.50 7.11
C ASP A 99 17.96 -5.01 6.81
N TYR A 100 18.55 -5.41 5.68
CA TYR A 100 18.57 -6.77 5.15
C TYR A 100 17.17 -7.38 4.87
N GLN A 101 16.13 -6.56 4.79
CA GLN A 101 14.79 -6.98 4.39
C GLN A 101 14.76 -7.30 2.88
N PRO A 102 14.02 -8.32 2.43
CA PRO A 102 13.89 -8.63 1.01
C PRO A 102 13.14 -7.52 0.26
N PRO A 103 13.34 -7.40 -1.07
CA PRO A 103 12.56 -6.48 -1.90
C PRO A 103 11.06 -6.68 -1.75
N CYS A 104 10.30 -5.58 -1.84
CA CYS A 104 8.86 -5.61 -1.81
C CYS A 104 8.27 -6.41 -2.99
N PRO A 105 7.14 -7.10 -2.81
CA PRO A 105 6.42 -7.68 -3.94
C PRO A 105 5.89 -6.61 -4.90
N ASN A 106 5.93 -6.89 -6.21
CA ASN A 106 5.48 -5.96 -7.25
C ASN A 106 3.98 -5.61 -7.21
N ASN A 107 3.16 -6.35 -6.47
CA ASN A 107 1.72 -6.16 -6.34
C ASN A 107 1.30 -5.87 -4.89
N SER A 108 2.09 -5.07 -4.18
CA SER A 108 1.88 -4.75 -2.77
C SER A 108 1.43 -3.31 -2.53
N VAL A 109 0.57 -3.16 -1.54
CA VAL A 109 0.27 -1.87 -0.89
C VAL A 109 0.70 -2.03 0.56
N ASP A 110 1.78 -1.37 0.94
CA ASP A 110 2.12 -1.31 2.36
C ASP A 110 1.17 -0.33 3.05
N ALA A 111 0.62 -0.69 4.22
CA ALA A 111 -0.49 0.03 4.83
C ALA A 111 -0.29 0.34 6.32
N SER A 112 -0.52 1.61 6.69
CA SER A 112 -0.54 2.08 8.08
C SER A 112 -1.62 1.38 8.92
N LYS A 113 -1.45 1.40 10.26
CA LYS A 113 -2.42 0.80 11.19
C LYS A 113 -3.84 1.35 11.01
N ALA A 114 -3.97 2.64 10.71
CA ALA A 114 -5.26 3.27 10.42
C ALA A 114 -6.00 2.62 9.25
N VAL A 115 -5.29 2.23 8.18
CA VAL A 115 -5.88 1.54 7.02
C VAL A 115 -6.42 0.18 7.44
N TRP A 116 -5.63 -0.62 8.16
CA TRP A 116 -6.04 -1.93 8.65
C TRP A 116 -7.27 -1.87 9.57
N LYS A 117 -7.28 -0.91 10.52
CA LYS A 117 -8.43 -0.66 11.40
C LYS A 117 -9.67 -0.25 10.62
N ALA A 118 -9.52 0.62 9.61
CA ALA A 118 -10.64 1.06 8.77
C ALA A 118 -11.20 -0.06 7.89
N LEU A 119 -10.36 -1.02 7.48
CA LEU A 119 -10.79 -2.25 6.83
C LEU A 119 -11.45 -3.25 7.80
N GLY A 120 -11.51 -2.96 9.09
CA GLY A 120 -12.16 -3.80 10.10
C GLY A 120 -11.44 -5.12 10.36
N VAL A 121 -10.12 -5.19 10.11
CA VAL A 121 -9.30 -6.37 10.39
C VAL A 121 -8.75 -6.26 11.81
N SER A 122 -8.98 -7.29 12.63
CA SER A 122 -8.41 -7.37 13.98
C SER A 122 -6.89 -7.46 13.94
N GLU A 123 -6.21 -6.84 14.91
CA GLU A 123 -4.73 -6.80 14.98
C GLU A 123 -4.07 -8.18 14.92
N ASP A 124 -4.68 -9.19 15.55
CA ASP A 124 -4.20 -10.59 15.51
C ASP A 124 -4.19 -11.22 14.11
N ASN A 125 -4.89 -10.61 13.16
CA ASN A 125 -5.01 -11.07 11.77
C ASN A 125 -4.27 -10.13 10.79
N TRP A 126 -3.45 -9.22 11.30
CA TRP A 126 -2.59 -8.38 10.46
C TRP A 126 -1.42 -9.21 9.91
N GLY A 127 -1.00 -8.87 8.70
CA GLY A 127 -0.05 -9.65 7.92
C GLY A 127 -0.28 -9.36 6.45
N ASP A 128 -0.99 -10.26 5.77
CA ASP A 128 -1.35 -10.13 4.36
C ASP A 128 -2.86 -10.17 4.19
N LEU A 129 -3.42 -9.25 3.42
CA LEU A 129 -4.83 -9.23 3.03
C LEU A 129 -4.96 -9.01 1.53
N ASP A 130 -5.69 -9.90 0.85
CA ASP A 130 -6.06 -9.68 -0.55
C ASP A 130 -7.08 -8.54 -0.66
N ILE A 131 -6.77 -7.57 -1.52
CA ILE A 131 -7.57 -6.36 -1.72
C ILE A 131 -7.66 -6.00 -3.20
N THR A 132 -8.56 -5.07 -3.50
CA THR A 132 -8.50 -4.29 -4.74
C THR A 132 -8.32 -2.82 -4.42
N TRP A 133 -7.71 -2.07 -5.32
CA TRP A 133 -7.61 -0.62 -5.17
C TRP A 133 -7.86 0.13 -6.48
N THR A 134 -8.22 1.41 -6.34
CA THR A 134 -8.39 2.36 -7.44
C THR A 134 -7.83 3.72 -7.05
N GLU A 135 -7.25 4.45 -7.99
CA GLU A 135 -7.08 5.92 -7.89
C GLU A 135 -8.44 6.63 -7.88
#